data_AF-A0A7C5G406-F1
#
_entry.id   AF-A0A7C5G406-F1
#
_cell.length_a   1.000
_cell.length_b   1.000
_cell.length_c   1.000
_cell.angle_alpha   90.00
_cell.angle_beta   90.00
_cell.angle_gamma   90.00
#
_symmetry.space_group_name_H-M   'P 1'
#
loop_
_entity.id
_entity.type
_entity.pdbx_description
1 polymer ?
#
loop_
_entity_poly.entity_id
_entity_poly.type
_entity_poly.pdbx_seq_one_letter_code
_entity_poly.pdbx_strand_id
1 'polypeptide(L)'
;MGKATNAIIQIEQGRTLVDFAALTDSGDHQTFTSPDRVWSRAKGYEPEIRPNGIVSGVDLVSPAASGANDAVDVAAFTAYSGGTLYSVAAQTDVAVTRAATQTHIINSITMDSTGAIAVIAGAEGTSFSETRGAAGGPPEIPADSVEIAQVRLSSATSAPVAESEIYQVVGQHTERYDYPVWEVNTVGEGEAADSAAKKYAHVRFASALPTIHAGGTPKRVYARYYVPVFGDEQRTKDFTPAEKSYNVQSEQYYGGSVASSSETLGQAQFTAFLNDGVTDQLVKAKGDVLAVKFFPDRNQPKYLLTQGIIGLGREFPVDGQIQATVTITAEQPTAEFSG
;
A
#
# COMPACT_ATOMS: atom_id res chain seq x y z
N MET A 1 -25.26 -7.72 33.80
CA MET A 1 -24.77 -6.39 33.36
C MET A 1 -23.26 -6.47 33.32
N GLY A 2 -22.63 -6.32 32.14
CA GLY A 2 -21.17 -6.36 32.03
C GLY A 2 -20.55 -5.11 32.65
N LYS A 3 -19.48 -5.25 33.44
CA LYS A 3 -18.70 -4.12 33.96
C LYS A 3 -17.26 -4.28 33.49
N ALA A 4 -16.66 -3.20 33.00
CA ALA A 4 -15.28 -3.16 32.53
C ALA A 4 -14.32 -2.79 33.69
N THR A 5 -14.47 -3.40 34.87
CA THR A 5 -13.69 -3.05 36.07
C THR A 5 -12.20 -3.40 35.96
N ASN A 6 -11.87 -4.34 35.08
CA ASN A 6 -10.51 -4.76 34.78
C ASN A 6 -10.00 -4.21 33.44
N ALA A 7 -10.64 -3.15 32.92
CA ALA A 7 -10.25 -2.57 31.65
C ALA A 7 -8.87 -1.91 31.72
N ILE A 8 -8.21 -1.84 30.57
CA ILE A 8 -6.92 -1.16 30.43
C ILE A 8 -6.83 -0.45 29.08
N ILE A 9 -6.18 0.70 29.08
CA ILE A 9 -5.78 1.40 27.87
C ILE A 9 -4.28 1.19 27.68
N GLN A 10 -3.87 0.91 26.46
CA GLN A 10 -2.48 0.94 26.05
C GLN A 10 -2.31 1.97 24.93
N ILE A 11 -1.23 2.73 24.98
CA ILE A 11 -0.88 3.70 23.95
C ILE A 11 0.46 3.34 23.33
N GLU A 12 0.64 3.66 22.05
CA GLU A 12 1.93 3.57 21.39
C GLU A 12 2.97 4.44 22.12
N GLN A 13 4.01 3.80 22.65
CA GLN A 13 5.13 4.45 23.37
C GLN A 13 6.49 4.19 22.72
N GLY A 14 6.58 3.21 21.83
CA GLY A 14 7.78 2.89 21.07
C GLY A 14 7.44 2.36 19.68
N ARG A 15 8.47 2.13 18.88
CA ARG A 15 8.34 1.64 17.50
C ARG A 15 9.50 0.69 17.17
N THR A 16 9.21 -0.37 16.44
CA THR A 16 10.23 -1.26 15.85
C THR A 16 10.20 -1.11 14.34
N LEU A 17 11.35 -0.79 13.73
CA LEU A 17 11.47 -0.68 12.28
C LEU A 17 11.38 -2.07 11.63
N VAL A 18 10.52 -2.19 10.63
CA VAL A 18 10.60 -3.21 9.58
C VAL A 18 11.08 -2.50 8.33
N ASP A 19 12.33 -2.75 7.95
CA ASP A 19 12.89 -2.24 6.69
C ASP A 19 12.23 -2.94 5.50
N PHE A 20 12.37 -2.38 4.29
CA PHE A 20 11.63 -2.79 3.09
C PHE A 20 11.46 -4.31 2.95
N ALA A 21 10.29 -4.79 3.39
CA ALA A 21 9.91 -6.18 3.38
C ALA A 21 8.83 -6.40 2.32
N ALA A 22 8.88 -7.55 1.66
CA ALA A 22 7.84 -7.93 0.71
C ALA A 22 6.51 -8.15 1.44
N LEU A 23 5.46 -7.51 0.94
CA LEU A 23 4.09 -7.78 1.35
C LEU A 23 3.56 -9.03 0.65
N THR A 24 2.62 -9.70 1.31
CA THR A 24 1.98 -10.91 0.80
C THR A 24 0.70 -10.55 0.06
N ASP A 25 0.62 -10.91 -1.22
CA ASP A 25 -0.60 -10.84 -2.02
C ASP A 25 -1.70 -11.72 -1.40
N SER A 26 -2.90 -11.16 -1.24
CA SER A 26 -4.05 -11.90 -0.72
C SER A 26 -4.71 -12.86 -1.72
N GLY A 27 -4.28 -12.82 -2.98
CA GLY A 27 -4.78 -13.63 -4.09
C GLY A 27 -5.77 -12.89 -4.99
N ASP A 28 -6.22 -11.68 -4.60
CA ASP A 28 -6.98 -10.76 -5.44
C ASP A 28 -6.07 -9.87 -6.32
N HIS A 29 -4.75 -9.95 -6.12
CA HIS A 29 -3.72 -9.11 -6.76
C HIS A 29 -3.92 -7.61 -6.51
N GLN A 30 -4.76 -7.23 -5.55
CA GLN A 30 -5.15 -5.85 -5.25
C GLN A 30 -4.79 -5.48 -3.82
N THR A 31 -4.90 -6.44 -2.90
CA THR A 31 -4.68 -6.27 -1.47
C THR A 31 -3.42 -7.01 -1.04
N PHE A 32 -2.49 -6.28 -0.44
CA PHE A 32 -1.19 -6.78 0.00
C PHE A 32 -1.03 -6.59 1.51
N THR A 33 -0.65 -7.65 2.21
CA THR A 33 -0.64 -7.72 3.68
C THR A 33 0.76 -7.86 4.24
N SER A 34 0.99 -7.34 5.45
CA SER A 34 2.18 -7.63 6.24
C SER A 34 1.94 -8.73 7.27
N PRO A 35 3.00 -9.38 7.78
CA PRO A 35 2.88 -10.24 8.97
C PRO A 35 2.47 -9.47 10.23
N ASP A 36 2.77 -8.16 10.30
CA ASP A 36 2.43 -7.32 11.44
C ASP A 36 1.00 -6.78 11.34
N ARG A 37 0.32 -6.75 12.49
CA ARG A 37 -1.11 -6.40 12.55
C ARG A 37 -1.40 -4.91 12.43
N VAL A 38 -0.45 -4.06 12.84
CA VAL A 38 -0.63 -2.60 12.98
C VAL A 38 0.67 -1.89 12.60
N TRP A 39 0.57 -0.81 11.85
CA TRP A 39 1.66 0.10 11.54
C TRP A 39 1.47 1.44 12.25
N SER A 40 2.57 2.04 12.69
CA SER A 40 2.55 3.40 13.25
C SER A 40 2.26 4.42 12.15
N ARG A 41 1.57 5.49 12.54
CA ARG A 41 1.44 6.74 11.75
C ARG A 41 1.99 7.93 12.52
N ALA A 42 2.79 7.70 13.56
CA ALA A 42 3.44 8.77 14.29
C ALA A 42 4.29 9.59 13.33
N LYS A 43 4.37 10.90 13.59
CA LYS A 43 5.06 11.84 12.70
C LYS A 43 6.53 11.42 12.48
N GLY A 44 6.92 11.24 11.22
CA GLY A 44 8.25 10.77 10.84
C GLY A 44 8.44 9.24 10.86
N TYR A 45 7.37 8.50 11.15
CA TYR A 45 7.32 7.03 11.18
C TYR A 45 6.21 6.48 10.27
N GLU A 46 5.75 7.29 9.32
CA GLU A 46 4.74 6.89 8.35
C GLU A 46 5.28 5.76 7.45
N PRO A 47 4.43 4.78 7.08
CA PRO A 47 4.84 3.71 6.20
C PRO A 47 5.21 4.24 4.81
N GLU A 48 6.25 3.66 4.22
CA GLU A 48 6.69 3.94 2.86
C GLU A 48 6.49 2.69 1.99
N ILE A 49 5.74 2.84 0.90
CA ILE A 49 5.42 1.74 -0.01
C ILE A 49 6.24 1.89 -1.29
N ARG A 50 6.93 0.81 -1.67
CA ARG A 50 7.75 0.71 -2.88
C ARG A 50 7.36 -0.54 -3.66
N PRO A 51 6.30 -0.48 -4.47
CA PRO A 51 6.05 -1.50 -5.47
C PRO A 51 7.21 -1.51 -6.47
N ASN A 52 7.54 -2.69 -7.00
CA ASN A 52 8.45 -2.74 -8.14
C ASN A 52 7.87 -1.89 -9.29
N GLY A 53 8.74 -1.19 -10.01
CA GLY A 53 8.32 -0.34 -11.12
C GLY A 53 9.17 0.91 -11.33
N ILE A 54 9.02 1.52 -12.51
CA ILE A 54 9.67 2.78 -12.89
C ILE A 54 9.17 3.93 -12.02
N VAL A 55 10.10 4.73 -11.54
CA VAL A 55 9.89 5.92 -10.69
C VAL A 55 9.97 7.19 -11.52
N SER A 56 11.06 7.37 -12.25
CA SER A 56 11.28 8.54 -13.11
C SER A 56 11.45 8.15 -14.58
N GLY A 57 11.12 9.08 -15.47
CA GLY A 57 11.15 8.85 -16.92
C GLY A 57 9.83 8.35 -17.49
N VAL A 58 9.65 8.61 -18.79
CA VAL A 58 8.50 8.21 -19.62
C VAL A 58 9.04 7.89 -21.02
N ASP A 59 8.36 7.02 -21.75
CA ASP A 59 8.73 6.64 -23.13
C ASP A 59 10.23 6.34 -23.27
N LEU A 60 10.70 5.43 -22.41
CA LEU A 60 12.12 5.16 -22.18
C LEU A 60 12.81 4.44 -23.33
N VAL A 61 12.06 3.78 -24.20
CA VAL A 61 12.58 2.98 -25.32
C VAL A 61 12.30 3.67 -26.64
N SER A 62 13.31 3.76 -27.51
CA SER A 62 13.19 4.31 -28.86
C SER A 62 13.88 3.42 -29.89
N PRO A 63 13.61 3.59 -31.20
CA PRO A 63 14.45 3.00 -32.24
C PRO A 63 15.93 3.31 -32.00
N ALA A 64 16.82 2.37 -32.32
CA ALA A 64 18.26 2.58 -32.21
C ALA A 64 18.70 3.76 -33.09
N ALA A 65 19.24 4.81 -32.47
CA ALA A 65 19.68 6.02 -33.18
C ALA A 65 20.84 5.74 -34.14
N SER A 66 21.60 4.67 -33.90
CA SER A 66 22.64 4.17 -34.81
C SER A 66 22.09 3.65 -36.14
N GLY A 67 20.80 3.33 -36.21
CA GLY A 67 20.19 2.58 -37.30
C GLY A 67 20.55 1.08 -37.29
N ALA A 68 21.09 0.56 -36.19
CA ALA A 68 21.38 -0.85 -36.04
C ALA A 68 20.10 -1.69 -36.21
N ASN A 69 20.26 -2.82 -36.89
CA ASN A 69 19.19 -3.78 -36.98
C ASN A 69 18.96 -4.44 -35.62
N ASP A 70 17.71 -4.81 -35.37
CA ASP A 70 17.33 -5.69 -34.26
C ASP A 70 17.80 -5.13 -32.89
N ALA A 71 17.75 -3.80 -32.75
CA ALA A 71 18.18 -3.11 -31.55
C ALA A 71 17.29 -1.89 -31.26
N VAL A 72 17.24 -1.51 -29.98
CA VAL A 72 16.56 -0.31 -29.47
C VAL A 72 17.49 0.46 -28.52
N ASP A 73 17.22 1.74 -28.33
CA ASP A 73 17.89 2.55 -27.31
C ASP A 73 16.98 2.66 -26.08
N VAL A 74 17.59 2.70 -24.89
CA VAL A 74 16.91 2.87 -23.61
C VAL A 74 17.47 4.12 -22.91
N ALA A 75 16.62 5.09 -22.62
CA ALA A 75 16.96 6.30 -21.89
C ALA A 75 17.27 5.99 -20.41
N ALA A 76 17.98 6.90 -19.72
CA ALA A 76 18.24 6.77 -18.30
C ALA A 76 16.96 6.96 -17.47
N PHE A 77 16.81 6.18 -16.40
CA PHE A 77 15.64 6.25 -15.51
C PHE A 77 15.99 5.82 -14.09
N THR A 78 14.99 5.90 -13.21
CA THR A 78 15.05 5.26 -11.89
C THR A 78 13.88 4.32 -11.70
N ALA A 79 14.08 3.22 -10.99
CA ALA A 79 13.05 2.24 -10.71
C ALA A 79 13.26 1.58 -9.35
N TYR A 80 12.16 1.17 -8.72
CA TYR A 80 12.20 0.31 -7.55
C TYR A 80 12.25 -1.16 -7.98
N SER A 81 13.15 -1.91 -7.35
CA SER A 81 13.13 -3.38 -7.36
C SER A 81 13.61 -3.88 -6.00
N GLY A 82 12.89 -4.82 -5.40
CA GLY A 82 13.29 -5.38 -4.10
C GLY A 82 13.28 -4.35 -2.97
N GLY A 83 12.44 -3.31 -3.05
CA GLY A 83 12.45 -2.17 -2.12
C GLY A 83 13.62 -1.18 -2.29
N THR A 84 14.55 -1.44 -3.20
CA THR A 84 15.73 -0.60 -3.48
C THR A 84 15.47 0.32 -4.68
N LEU A 85 15.89 1.59 -4.58
CA LEU A 85 15.88 2.52 -5.71
C LEU A 85 17.15 2.33 -6.54
N TYR A 86 16.99 1.97 -7.80
CA TYR A 86 18.07 1.89 -8.78
C TYR A 86 18.09 3.14 -9.66
N SER A 87 19.30 3.61 -9.96
CA SER A 87 19.55 4.58 -11.03
C SER A 87 20.15 3.85 -12.22
N VAL A 88 19.39 3.76 -13.30
CA VAL A 88 19.76 3.01 -14.50
C VAL A 88 20.28 3.97 -15.55
N ALA A 89 21.51 3.75 -16.01
CA ALA A 89 22.11 4.55 -17.07
C ALA A 89 21.47 4.25 -18.42
N ALA A 90 21.47 5.24 -19.32
CA ALA A 90 21.05 5.02 -20.69
C ALA A 90 21.91 3.95 -21.37
N GLN A 91 21.30 3.15 -22.22
CA GLN A 91 21.97 2.15 -23.03
C GLN A 91 21.57 2.31 -24.49
N THR A 92 22.55 2.17 -25.37
CA THR A 92 22.34 2.20 -26.81
C THR A 92 22.44 0.80 -27.39
N ASP A 93 21.77 0.58 -28.51
CA ASP A 93 21.86 -0.66 -29.28
C ASP A 93 21.57 -1.92 -28.44
N VAL A 94 20.57 -1.85 -27.56
CA VAL A 94 20.09 -2.99 -26.78
C VAL A 94 19.43 -3.98 -27.73
N ALA A 95 20.07 -5.15 -27.88
CA ALA A 95 19.65 -6.17 -28.85
C ALA A 95 18.29 -6.78 -28.50
N VAL A 96 17.44 -6.93 -29.52
CA VAL A 96 16.17 -7.66 -29.46
C VAL A 96 16.20 -8.86 -30.39
N THR A 97 15.35 -9.85 -30.13
CA THR A 97 15.30 -11.09 -30.91
C THR A 97 14.20 -11.00 -31.97
N ARG A 98 14.50 -11.45 -33.19
CA ARG A 98 13.50 -11.72 -34.24
C ARG A 98 13.14 -13.20 -34.25
N ALA A 99 11.94 -13.50 -34.76
CA ALA A 99 11.53 -14.89 -34.97
C ALA A 99 12.46 -15.58 -35.98
N ALA A 100 12.88 -16.81 -35.69
CA ALA A 100 13.73 -17.61 -36.56
C ALA A 100 12.93 -18.62 -37.40
N THR A 101 11.84 -19.15 -36.85
CA THR A 101 11.03 -20.21 -37.45
C THR A 101 9.63 -19.77 -37.83
N GLN A 102 9.06 -18.83 -37.07
CA GLN A 102 7.76 -18.21 -37.37
C GLN A 102 7.94 -16.76 -37.84
N THR A 103 6.89 -15.95 -37.70
CA THR A 103 6.87 -14.56 -38.15
C THR A 103 6.75 -13.56 -37.01
N HIS A 104 6.08 -13.91 -35.90
CA HIS A 104 5.77 -12.98 -34.83
C HIS A 104 6.50 -13.33 -33.53
N ILE A 105 7.12 -12.34 -32.90
CA ILE A 105 7.72 -12.45 -31.58
C ILE A 105 7.57 -11.12 -30.83
N ILE A 106 7.43 -11.20 -29.51
CA ILE A 106 7.39 -10.02 -28.64
C ILE A 106 8.56 -10.13 -27.66
N ASN A 107 9.36 -9.06 -27.59
CA ASN A 107 10.45 -8.92 -26.62
C ASN A 107 9.98 -7.97 -25.52
N SER A 108 10.16 -8.35 -24.26
CA SER A 108 10.01 -7.43 -23.12
C SER A 108 11.37 -6.84 -22.78
N ILE A 109 11.47 -5.52 -22.85
CA ILE A 109 12.60 -4.76 -22.32
C ILE A 109 12.34 -4.56 -20.83
N THR A 110 13.29 -4.95 -20.00
CA THR A 110 13.14 -4.97 -18.55
C THR A 110 14.36 -4.39 -17.85
N MET A 111 14.17 -3.96 -16.60
CA MET A 111 15.25 -3.88 -15.63
C MET A 111 15.24 -5.16 -14.79
N ASP A 112 16.38 -5.81 -14.59
CA ASP A 112 16.50 -6.96 -13.70
C ASP A 112 16.62 -6.54 -12.22
N SER A 113 16.67 -7.53 -11.32
CA SER A 113 16.75 -7.30 -9.87
C SER A 113 18.06 -6.66 -9.40
N THR A 114 19.05 -6.49 -10.28
CA THR A 114 20.33 -5.85 -10.00
C THR A 114 20.42 -4.41 -10.54
N GLY A 115 19.35 -3.93 -11.20
CA GLY A 115 19.31 -2.61 -11.81
C GLY A 115 19.90 -2.55 -13.21
N ALA A 116 20.12 -3.69 -13.87
CA ALA A 116 20.64 -3.76 -15.24
C ALA A 116 19.49 -3.93 -16.24
N ILE A 117 19.65 -3.40 -17.46
CA ILE A 117 18.71 -3.68 -18.55
C ILE A 117 18.88 -5.12 -19.03
N ALA A 118 17.76 -5.79 -19.22
CA ALA A 118 17.69 -7.13 -19.79
C ALA A 118 16.55 -7.20 -20.81
N VAL A 119 16.75 -7.99 -21.87
CA VAL A 119 15.72 -8.29 -22.86
C VAL A 119 15.32 -9.74 -22.72
N ILE A 120 14.01 -9.96 -22.60
CA ILE A 120 13.43 -11.30 -22.53
C ILE A 120 12.59 -11.49 -23.79
N ALA A 121 12.89 -12.54 -24.55
CA ALA A 121 12.12 -12.88 -25.73
C ALA A 121 10.95 -13.81 -25.37
N GLY A 122 9.77 -13.53 -25.91
CA GLY A 122 8.62 -14.44 -25.87
C GLY A 122 8.78 -15.63 -26.81
N ALA A 123 7.82 -16.54 -26.78
CA ALA A 123 7.76 -17.64 -27.72
C ALA A 123 7.31 -17.15 -29.10
N GLU A 124 7.94 -17.65 -30.16
CA GLU A 124 7.55 -17.33 -31.54
C GLU A 124 6.12 -17.83 -31.86
N GLY A 125 5.40 -17.09 -32.70
CA GLY A 125 4.05 -17.45 -33.17
C GLY A 125 3.78 -17.00 -34.59
N THR A 126 2.65 -17.44 -35.13
CA THR A 126 2.19 -17.08 -36.49
C THR A 126 1.39 -15.78 -36.54
N SER A 127 1.02 -15.24 -35.37
CA SER A 127 0.32 -13.98 -35.16
C SER A 127 0.67 -13.43 -33.77
N PHE A 128 0.45 -12.14 -33.52
CA PHE A 128 0.56 -11.61 -32.17
C PHE A 128 -0.52 -12.16 -31.24
N SER A 129 -0.17 -12.32 -29.97
CA SER A 129 -1.05 -12.67 -28.87
C SER A 129 -0.83 -11.68 -27.72
N GLU A 130 -1.89 -11.35 -27.00
CA GLU A 130 -1.76 -10.59 -25.74
C GLU A 130 -1.57 -11.51 -24.52
N THR A 131 -1.68 -12.82 -24.71
CA THR A 131 -1.52 -13.80 -23.62
C THR A 131 -0.04 -13.99 -23.29
N ARG A 132 0.33 -13.63 -22.05
CA ARG A 132 1.69 -13.84 -21.51
C ARG A 132 2.11 -15.31 -21.62
N GLY A 133 3.33 -15.55 -22.06
CA GLY A 133 3.93 -16.89 -22.20
C GLY A 133 3.39 -17.74 -23.37
N ALA A 134 2.37 -17.27 -24.10
CA ALA A 134 1.86 -17.97 -25.28
C ALA A 134 2.73 -17.71 -26.52
N ALA A 135 2.60 -18.57 -27.53
CA ALA A 135 3.21 -18.36 -28.86
C ALA A 135 2.73 -17.03 -29.47
N GLY A 136 3.67 -16.20 -29.91
CA GLY A 136 3.41 -14.85 -30.42
C GLY A 136 3.04 -13.83 -29.35
N GLY A 137 3.06 -14.21 -28.07
CA GLY A 137 2.73 -13.37 -26.92
C GLY A 137 3.96 -12.82 -26.19
N PRO A 138 3.75 -11.81 -25.32
CA PRO A 138 4.82 -11.30 -24.47
C PRO A 138 5.32 -12.39 -23.50
N PRO A 139 6.61 -12.43 -23.14
CA PRO A 139 7.09 -13.35 -22.13
C PRO A 139 6.51 -13.02 -20.75
N GLU A 140 6.50 -14.02 -19.87
CA GLU A 140 6.51 -13.76 -18.43
C GLU A 140 7.90 -13.27 -18.02
N ILE A 141 7.97 -12.30 -17.10
CA ILE A 141 9.23 -11.73 -16.61
C ILE A 141 9.55 -12.22 -15.18
N PRO A 142 10.82 -12.22 -14.74
CA PRO A 142 11.15 -12.57 -13.36
C PRO A 142 10.41 -11.71 -12.33
N ALA A 143 10.15 -12.27 -11.14
CA ALA A 143 9.31 -11.64 -10.12
C ALA A 143 9.80 -10.27 -9.60
N ASP A 144 11.11 -10.02 -9.65
CA ASP A 144 11.72 -8.74 -9.25
C ASP A 144 12.22 -7.90 -10.44
N SER A 145 11.97 -8.34 -11.67
CA SER A 145 12.20 -7.51 -12.85
C SER A 145 11.10 -6.46 -13.01
N VAL A 146 11.41 -5.36 -13.68
CA VAL A 146 10.46 -4.28 -14.00
C VAL A 146 10.33 -4.20 -15.51
N GLU A 147 9.11 -4.32 -16.05
CA GLU A 147 8.87 -4.15 -17.49
C GLU A 147 8.90 -2.66 -17.88
N ILE A 148 9.72 -2.33 -18.87
CA ILE A 148 9.91 -0.97 -19.37
C ILE A 148 9.09 -0.76 -20.64
N ALA A 149 9.16 -1.71 -21.55
CA ALA A 149 8.51 -1.67 -22.85
C ALA A 149 8.35 -3.07 -23.44
N GLN A 150 7.53 -3.17 -24.48
CA GLN A 150 7.50 -4.32 -25.38
C GLN A 150 7.92 -3.89 -26.79
N VAL A 151 8.71 -4.74 -27.46
CA VAL A 151 9.06 -4.61 -28.88
C VAL A 151 8.45 -5.77 -29.65
N ARG A 152 7.53 -5.47 -30.58
CA ARG A 152 6.73 -6.46 -31.30
C ARG A 152 7.16 -6.54 -32.75
N LEU A 153 7.72 -7.68 -33.16
CA LEU A 153 8.30 -7.86 -34.50
C LEU A 153 7.53 -8.95 -35.25
N SER A 154 7.12 -8.65 -36.48
CA SER A 154 6.31 -9.54 -37.35
C SER A 154 7.06 -10.08 -38.57
N SER A 155 8.39 -9.93 -38.58
CA SER A 155 9.28 -10.43 -39.62
C SER A 155 10.53 -11.08 -39.02
N ALA A 156 10.95 -12.19 -39.63
CA ALA A 156 12.22 -12.88 -39.35
C ALA A 156 13.43 -12.19 -40.00
N THR A 157 13.21 -11.20 -40.87
CA THR A 157 14.30 -10.51 -41.57
C THR A 157 14.89 -9.44 -40.68
N SER A 158 16.21 -9.50 -40.46
CA SER A 158 16.98 -8.47 -39.75
C SER A 158 16.77 -7.09 -40.37
N ALA A 159 16.35 -6.14 -39.55
CA ALA A 159 16.03 -4.78 -39.96
C ALA A 159 16.00 -3.84 -38.74
N PRO A 160 16.13 -2.52 -38.93
CA PRO A 160 15.94 -1.56 -37.83
C PRO A 160 14.55 -1.69 -37.22
N VAL A 161 14.44 -1.52 -35.90
CA VAL A 161 13.15 -1.50 -35.20
C VAL A 161 12.46 -0.17 -35.46
N ALA A 162 11.20 -0.20 -35.88
CA ALA A 162 10.40 1.00 -36.10
C ALA A 162 9.73 1.46 -34.80
N GLU A 163 9.45 2.77 -34.69
CA GLU A 163 8.74 3.33 -33.53
C GLU A 163 7.37 2.68 -33.31
N SER A 164 6.66 2.35 -34.39
CA SER A 164 5.36 1.65 -34.33
C SER A 164 5.45 0.21 -33.81
N GLU A 165 6.66 -0.35 -33.69
CA GLU A 165 6.90 -1.68 -33.12
C GLU A 165 7.19 -1.62 -31.60
N ILE A 166 7.28 -0.41 -31.02
CA ILE A 166 7.60 -0.18 -29.60
C ILE A 166 6.33 0.23 -28.85
N TYR A 167 6.04 -0.48 -27.76
CA TYR A 167 4.84 -0.32 -26.96
C TYR A 167 5.20 -0.02 -25.50
N GLN A 168 4.71 1.10 -24.97
CA GLN A 168 5.11 1.64 -23.65
C GLN A 168 3.93 2.17 -22.82
N VAL A 169 2.73 1.65 -23.04
CA VAL A 169 1.54 2.10 -22.29
C VAL A 169 1.63 1.60 -20.85
N VAL A 170 1.61 2.52 -19.89
CA VAL A 170 1.61 2.23 -18.45
C VAL A 170 0.46 1.29 -18.07
N GLY A 171 0.77 0.24 -17.31
CA GLY A 171 -0.19 -0.77 -16.88
C GLY A 171 -0.49 -1.86 -17.91
N GLN A 172 0.06 -1.76 -19.12
CA GLN A 172 -0.08 -2.78 -20.17
C GLN A 172 1.28 -3.32 -20.64
N HIS A 173 2.20 -2.41 -20.97
CA HIS A 173 3.53 -2.71 -21.54
C HIS A 173 4.67 -2.14 -20.69
N THR A 174 4.32 -1.32 -19.70
CA THR A 174 5.25 -0.62 -18.83
C THR A 174 4.75 -0.66 -17.39
N GLU A 175 5.63 -1.03 -16.47
CA GLU A 175 5.34 -1.13 -15.05
C GLU A 175 5.88 0.11 -14.32
N ARG A 176 4.95 0.96 -13.83
CA ARG A 176 5.29 2.09 -12.95
C ARG A 176 5.05 1.74 -11.50
N TYR A 177 5.86 2.30 -10.60
CA TYR A 177 5.70 2.04 -9.17
C TYR A 177 4.37 2.60 -8.65
N ASP A 178 3.97 3.79 -9.11
CA ASP A 178 2.80 4.59 -8.69
C ASP A 178 1.49 4.24 -9.42
N TYR A 179 1.49 3.19 -10.24
CA TYR A 179 0.33 2.74 -10.98
C TYR A 179 0.00 1.26 -10.72
N PRO A 180 -1.28 0.93 -10.44
CA PRO A 180 -2.35 1.84 -10.02
C PRO A 180 -1.99 2.56 -8.71
N VAL A 181 -2.71 3.64 -8.39
CA VAL A 181 -2.58 4.28 -7.07
C VAL A 181 -3.06 3.33 -5.97
N TRP A 182 -2.57 3.51 -4.74
CA TRP A 182 -2.95 2.70 -3.60
C TRP A 182 -3.32 3.53 -2.38
N GLU A 183 -4.02 2.88 -1.47
CA GLU A 183 -4.30 3.35 -0.12
C GLU A 183 -3.54 2.50 0.89
N VAL A 184 -3.14 3.11 1.99
CA VAL A 184 -2.46 2.42 3.10
C VAL A 184 -3.40 2.42 4.29
N ASN A 185 -3.79 1.22 4.74
CA ASN A 185 -4.51 1.05 5.99
C ASN A 185 -3.54 0.51 7.04
N THR A 186 -3.30 1.29 8.09
CA THR A 186 -2.30 1.00 9.12
C THR A 186 -2.85 0.26 10.32
N VAL A 187 -4.17 0.11 10.43
CA VAL A 187 -4.85 -0.58 11.55
C VAL A 187 -5.61 -1.81 11.05
N GLY A 188 -6.18 -1.73 9.85
CA GLY A 188 -7.17 -2.67 9.33
C GLY A 188 -8.58 -2.32 9.77
N GLU A 189 -9.54 -3.09 9.26
CA GLU A 189 -10.97 -2.95 9.54
C GLU A 189 -11.43 -3.84 10.71
N GLY A 190 -10.52 -4.62 11.30
CA GLY A 190 -10.83 -5.52 12.41
C GLY A 190 -11.87 -6.58 12.05
N GLU A 191 -12.76 -6.90 12.97
CA GLU A 191 -13.85 -7.86 12.74
C GLU A 191 -14.93 -7.35 11.77
N ALA A 192 -14.93 -6.06 11.41
CA ALA A 192 -15.83 -5.52 10.39
C ALA A 192 -15.32 -5.75 8.95
N ALA A 193 -14.10 -6.28 8.79
CA ALA A 193 -13.49 -6.51 7.49
C ALA A 193 -14.32 -7.48 6.64
N ASP A 194 -14.53 -7.12 5.37
CA ASP A 194 -15.22 -7.96 4.38
C ASP A 194 -14.37 -9.17 3.92
N SER A 195 -13.09 -9.17 4.27
CA SER A 195 -12.11 -10.19 3.89
C SER A 195 -11.00 -10.29 4.93
N ALA A 196 -10.41 -11.48 5.07
CA ALA A 196 -9.33 -11.71 6.02
C ALA A 196 -8.11 -10.80 5.76
N ALA A 197 -7.88 -10.43 4.49
CA ALA A 197 -6.77 -9.56 4.08
C ALA A 197 -6.89 -8.12 4.62
N LYS A 198 -8.11 -7.63 4.86
CA LYS A 198 -8.35 -6.27 5.35
C LYS A 198 -8.51 -6.18 6.87
N LYS A 199 -8.47 -7.32 7.56
CA LYS A 199 -8.60 -7.38 9.02
C LYS A 199 -7.51 -6.58 9.75
N TYR A 200 -6.30 -6.59 9.21
CA TYR A 200 -5.12 -5.95 9.77
C TYR A 200 -4.54 -4.90 8.82
N ALA A 201 -3.40 -4.31 9.19
CA ALA A 201 -2.66 -3.39 8.33
C ALA A 201 -2.38 -4.00 6.94
N HIS A 202 -2.67 -3.22 5.89
CA HIS A 202 -2.57 -3.66 4.49
C HIS A 202 -2.43 -2.47 3.54
N VAL A 203 -1.97 -2.76 2.33
CA VAL A 203 -1.99 -1.85 1.19
C VAL A 203 -3.04 -2.33 0.20
N ARG A 204 -3.87 -1.43 -0.31
CA ARG A 204 -4.88 -1.74 -1.31
C ARG A 204 -4.71 -0.86 -2.54
N PHE A 205 -4.52 -1.48 -3.70
CA PHE A 205 -4.46 -0.77 -4.98
C PHE A 205 -5.86 -0.44 -5.50
N ALA A 206 -5.98 0.60 -6.33
CA ALA A 206 -7.24 1.01 -6.95
C ALA A 206 -7.80 -0.05 -7.91
N SER A 207 -6.94 -0.89 -8.48
CA SER A 207 -7.31 -2.06 -9.27
C SER A 207 -6.32 -3.20 -9.03
N ALA A 208 -6.71 -4.42 -9.40
CA ALA A 208 -5.81 -5.57 -9.40
C ALA A 208 -4.57 -5.29 -10.27
N LEU A 209 -3.41 -5.69 -9.77
CA LEU A 209 -2.14 -5.56 -10.45
C LEU A 209 -2.04 -6.59 -11.60
N PRO A 210 -1.50 -6.21 -12.77
CA PRO A 210 -1.31 -7.13 -13.89
C PRO A 210 -0.42 -8.32 -13.53
N THR A 211 -0.82 -9.53 -13.92
CA THR A 211 -0.10 -10.79 -13.64
C THR A 211 0.91 -11.11 -14.74
N ILE A 212 1.94 -10.27 -14.84
CA ILE A 212 2.93 -10.33 -15.94
C ILE A 212 4.22 -11.10 -15.58
N HIS A 213 4.38 -11.46 -14.31
CA HIS A 213 5.58 -12.14 -13.83
C HIS A 213 5.42 -13.67 -13.85
N ALA A 214 6.55 -14.36 -13.76
CA ALA A 214 6.67 -15.80 -13.78
C ALA A 214 5.64 -16.50 -12.86
N GLY A 215 4.87 -17.42 -13.43
CA GLY A 215 3.82 -18.13 -12.70
C GLY A 215 2.52 -17.33 -12.53
N GLY A 216 2.28 -16.34 -13.40
CA GLY A 216 1.08 -15.51 -13.36
C GLY A 216 0.94 -14.66 -12.11
N THR A 217 2.04 -14.14 -11.56
CA THR A 217 2.02 -13.30 -10.36
C THR A 217 2.08 -11.81 -10.70
N PRO A 218 1.52 -10.94 -9.85
CA PRO A 218 1.72 -9.50 -10.01
C PRO A 218 3.14 -9.10 -9.61
N LYS A 219 3.48 -7.84 -9.89
CA LYS A 219 4.68 -7.20 -9.36
C LYS A 219 4.69 -7.26 -7.84
N ARG A 220 5.88 -7.43 -7.27
CA ARG A 220 6.02 -7.43 -5.81
C ARG A 220 5.85 -6.03 -5.23
N VAL A 221 5.25 -5.98 -4.05
CA VAL A 221 5.02 -4.76 -3.29
C VAL A 221 5.87 -4.82 -2.03
N TYR A 222 6.76 -3.86 -1.84
CA TYR A 222 7.58 -3.75 -0.64
C TYR A 222 7.09 -2.60 0.23
N ALA A 223 7.21 -2.76 1.54
CA ALA A 223 6.88 -1.70 2.49
C ALA A 223 7.95 -1.60 3.57
N ARG A 224 8.31 -0.37 3.92
CA ARG A 224 9.03 -0.04 5.13
C ARG A 224 8.04 0.58 6.09
N TYR A 225 7.94 0.06 7.30
CA TYR A 225 6.96 0.52 8.28
C TYR A 225 7.49 0.32 9.70
N TYR A 226 6.76 0.87 10.66
CA TYR A 226 7.10 0.77 12.07
C TYR A 226 5.99 0.05 12.82
N VAL A 227 6.33 -0.99 13.57
CA VAL A 227 5.39 -1.72 14.43
C VAL A 227 5.29 -0.99 15.77
N PRO A 228 4.09 -0.52 16.19
CA PRO A 228 3.91 0.13 17.48
C PRO A 228 4.23 -0.79 18.65
N VAL A 229 5.02 -0.30 19.60
CA VAL A 229 5.20 -0.91 20.93
C VAL A 229 4.25 -0.21 21.89
N PHE A 230 3.32 -0.97 22.44
CA PHE A 230 2.28 -0.46 23.33
C PHE A 230 2.74 -0.48 24.78
N GLY A 231 2.51 0.62 25.49
CA GLY A 231 2.68 0.72 26.94
C GLY A 231 1.35 0.98 27.62
N ASP A 232 1.18 0.41 28.82
CA ASP A 232 -0.02 0.58 29.64
C ASP A 232 -0.14 2.03 30.12
N GLU A 233 -1.30 2.63 29.92
CA GLU A 233 -1.65 3.90 30.55
C GLU A 233 -2.38 3.63 31.87
N GLN A 234 -1.82 4.13 32.97
CA GLN A 234 -2.38 3.87 34.30
C GLN A 234 -3.45 4.89 34.65
N ARG A 235 -4.42 4.48 35.48
CA ARG A 235 -5.49 5.36 36.00
C ARG A 235 -6.26 6.06 34.87
N THR A 236 -6.87 5.26 34.01
CA THR A 236 -7.78 5.72 32.97
C THR A 236 -9.21 5.26 33.24
N LYS A 237 -10.20 5.99 32.72
CA LYS A 237 -11.61 5.61 32.79
C LYS A 237 -12.39 6.13 31.57
N ASP A 238 -13.61 5.61 31.42
CA ASP A 238 -14.63 6.13 30.52
C ASP A 238 -14.18 6.19 29.04
N PHE A 239 -13.60 5.10 28.53
CA PHE A 239 -13.28 4.98 27.11
C PHE A 239 -14.56 4.94 26.27
N THR A 240 -14.61 5.76 25.22
CA THR A 240 -15.62 5.68 24.17
C THR A 240 -14.93 5.54 22.81
N PRO A 241 -15.34 4.58 21.97
CA PRO A 241 -14.77 4.39 20.64
C PRO A 241 -15.14 5.50 19.67
N ALA A 242 -14.34 5.64 18.61
CA ALA A 242 -14.66 6.44 17.44
C ALA A 242 -15.65 5.64 16.57
N GLU A 243 -16.91 6.07 16.53
CA GLU A 243 -17.97 5.40 15.79
C GLU A 243 -18.60 6.33 14.75
N LYS A 244 -19.14 5.73 13.70
CA LYS A 244 -19.94 6.42 12.70
C LYS A 244 -21.36 6.62 13.24
N SER A 245 -21.80 7.86 13.25
CA SER A 245 -23.19 8.22 13.54
C SER A 245 -23.97 8.38 12.24
N TYR A 246 -25.15 7.78 12.17
CA TYR A 246 -26.05 7.83 11.02
C TYR A 246 -27.25 8.70 11.36
N ASN A 247 -27.54 9.71 10.53
CA ASN A 247 -28.72 10.54 10.64
C ASN A 247 -29.60 10.37 9.41
N VAL A 248 -30.91 10.29 9.60
CA VAL A 248 -31.89 10.24 8.51
C VAL A 248 -32.84 11.41 8.70
N GLN A 249 -32.88 12.32 7.72
CA GLN A 249 -33.88 13.38 7.67
C GLN A 249 -34.90 13.05 6.59
N SER A 250 -36.17 12.97 6.98
CA SER A 250 -37.28 12.73 6.06
C SER A 250 -38.12 13.99 5.89
N GLU A 251 -38.30 14.44 4.66
CA GLU A 251 -39.29 15.46 4.32
C GLU A 251 -40.56 14.76 3.82
N GLN A 252 -41.68 15.00 4.50
CA GLN A 252 -42.99 14.46 4.10
C GLN A 252 -43.67 15.45 3.16
N TYR A 253 -44.15 14.96 2.01
CA TYR A 253 -45.02 15.71 1.10
C TYR A 253 -46.34 14.95 0.92
N TYR A 254 -47.38 15.65 0.46
CA TYR A 254 -48.65 14.98 0.19
C TYR A 254 -48.46 13.91 -0.91
N GLY A 255 -48.58 12.63 -0.53
CA GLY A 255 -48.39 11.48 -1.42
C GLY A 255 -47.03 10.76 -1.31
N GLY A 256 -46.16 11.13 -0.37
CA GLY A 256 -44.94 10.37 -0.11
C GLY A 256 -43.95 11.02 0.86
N SER A 257 -42.77 10.42 0.96
CA SER A 257 -41.64 10.97 1.72
C SER A 257 -40.35 10.79 0.93
N VAL A 258 -39.51 11.83 0.86
CA VAL A 258 -38.13 11.70 0.40
C VAL A 258 -37.24 11.69 1.64
N ALA A 259 -36.33 10.71 1.73
CA ALA A 259 -35.37 10.61 2.83
C ALA A 259 -33.95 10.86 2.31
N SER A 260 -33.17 11.61 3.09
CA SER A 260 -31.72 11.72 2.93
C SER A 260 -31.04 11.14 4.17
N SER A 261 -29.91 10.47 3.97
CA SER A 261 -29.05 10.00 5.06
C SER A 261 -27.70 10.70 5.02
N SER A 262 -27.15 11.00 6.19
CA SER A 262 -25.78 11.49 6.36
C SER A 262 -25.04 10.65 7.40
N GLU A 263 -23.72 10.55 7.23
CA GLU A 263 -22.82 9.84 8.14
C GLU A 263 -21.76 10.81 8.65
N THR A 264 -21.39 10.72 9.93
CA THR A 264 -20.30 11.51 10.52
C THR A 264 -19.49 10.63 11.47
N LEU A 265 -18.16 10.70 11.38
CA LEU A 265 -17.26 9.97 12.28
C LEU A 265 -17.04 10.78 13.57
N GLY A 266 -17.36 10.17 14.72
CA GLY A 266 -17.05 10.71 16.04
C GLY A 266 -15.58 10.48 16.43
N GLN A 267 -15.12 11.20 17.45
CA GLN A 267 -13.79 10.98 18.03
C GLN A 267 -13.86 9.90 19.10
N ALA A 268 -12.78 9.13 19.27
CA ALA A 268 -12.64 8.31 20.48
C ALA A 268 -12.15 9.20 21.62
N GLN A 269 -12.49 8.85 22.85
CA GLN A 269 -12.03 9.60 24.02
C GLN A 269 -11.91 8.71 25.25
N PHE A 270 -11.10 9.15 26.22
CA PHE A 270 -11.07 8.59 27.58
C PHE A 270 -10.57 9.66 28.55
N THR A 271 -10.77 9.44 29.85
CA THR A 271 -10.17 10.29 30.89
C THR A 271 -8.91 9.63 31.43
N ALA A 272 -7.80 10.37 31.47
CA ALA A 272 -6.57 9.97 32.14
C ALA A 272 -6.35 10.82 33.39
N PHE A 273 -5.96 10.19 34.50
CA PHE A 273 -5.52 10.90 35.69
C PHE A 273 -4.01 11.15 35.60
N LEU A 274 -3.62 12.42 35.62
CA LEU A 274 -2.25 12.86 35.43
C LEU A 274 -1.52 13.01 36.78
N ASN A 275 -0.20 13.01 36.75
CA ASN A 275 0.60 13.22 37.96
C ASN A 275 0.78 14.72 38.22
N ASP A 276 1.27 15.46 37.22
CA ASP A 276 1.53 16.90 37.32
C ASP A 276 0.85 17.70 36.21
N GLY A 277 0.37 17.03 35.15
CA GLY A 277 -0.26 17.67 34.00
C GLY A 277 0.70 18.41 33.06
N VAL A 278 2.01 18.29 33.27
CA VAL A 278 3.07 19.05 32.57
C VAL A 278 4.14 18.13 31.99
N THR A 279 4.67 17.19 32.77
CA THR A 279 5.76 16.28 32.36
C THR A 279 5.28 14.87 31.99
N ASP A 280 4.00 14.57 32.26
CA ASP A 280 3.34 13.32 31.89
C ASP A 280 3.53 12.98 30.40
N GLN A 281 3.69 11.70 30.09
CA GLN A 281 3.95 11.22 28.71
C GLN A 281 2.83 11.61 27.75
N LEU A 282 1.57 11.55 28.18
CA LEU A 282 0.42 11.99 27.39
C LEU A 282 0.53 13.46 26.96
N VAL A 283 1.11 14.32 27.80
CA VAL A 283 1.31 15.74 27.46
C VAL A 283 2.30 15.91 26.31
N LYS A 284 3.33 15.05 26.25
CA LYS A 284 4.29 15.03 25.14
C LYS A 284 3.68 14.47 23.86
N ALA A 285 2.74 13.54 23.98
CA ALA A 285 2.03 12.93 22.85
C ALA A 285 0.99 13.86 22.21
N LYS A 286 0.70 15.02 22.80
CA LYS A 286 -0.30 15.97 22.29
C LYS A 286 0.05 16.44 20.87
N GLY A 287 -0.88 16.25 19.95
CA GLY A 287 -0.74 16.64 18.54
C GLY A 287 -0.06 15.58 17.67
N ASP A 288 0.45 14.50 18.25
CA ASP A 288 0.98 13.36 17.49
C ASP A 288 -0.14 12.39 17.12
N VAL A 289 0.05 11.66 16.02
CA VAL A 289 -0.81 10.55 15.62
C VAL A 289 -0.31 9.28 16.29
N LEU A 290 -1.12 8.67 17.16
CA LEU A 290 -0.75 7.46 17.88
C LEU A 290 -1.85 6.41 17.81
N ALA A 291 -1.45 5.14 17.92
CA ALA A 291 -2.36 4.03 18.12
C ALA A 291 -2.71 3.87 19.62
N VAL A 292 -4.00 3.73 19.91
CA VAL A 292 -4.55 3.50 21.26
C VAL A 292 -5.36 2.21 21.25
N LYS A 293 -5.00 1.26 22.11
CA LYS A 293 -5.75 0.03 22.37
C LYS A 293 -6.57 0.17 23.64
N PHE A 294 -7.81 -0.29 23.59
CA PHE A 294 -8.66 -0.46 24.76
C PHE A 294 -9.04 -1.93 24.91
N PHE A 295 -8.76 -2.50 26.07
CA PHE A 295 -9.20 -3.82 26.46
C PHE A 295 -10.34 -3.68 27.46
N PRO A 296 -11.57 -4.16 27.15
CA PRO A 296 -12.66 -4.18 28.13
C PRO A 296 -12.35 -5.00 29.39
N ASP A 297 -11.48 -6.02 29.25
CA ASP A 297 -10.90 -6.79 30.34
C ASP A 297 -9.44 -7.12 29.96
N ARG A 298 -8.48 -6.68 30.78
CA ARG A 298 -7.04 -6.90 30.57
C ARG A 298 -6.62 -8.37 30.50
N ASN A 299 -7.47 -9.29 30.98
CA ASN A 299 -7.18 -10.72 30.98
C ASN A 299 -7.78 -11.43 29.75
N GLN A 300 -8.47 -10.70 28.88
CA GLN A 300 -9.08 -11.22 27.68
C GLN A 300 -8.34 -10.68 26.44
N PRO A 301 -8.28 -11.46 25.36
CA PRO A 301 -7.53 -11.05 24.17
C PRO A 301 -8.29 -10.03 23.31
N LYS A 302 -9.58 -9.78 23.60
CA LYS A 302 -10.42 -8.88 22.82
C LYS A 302 -10.03 -7.42 23.08
N TYR A 303 -9.86 -6.65 22.03
CA TYR A 303 -9.53 -5.23 22.14
C TYR A 303 -10.15 -4.39 21.02
N LEU A 304 -10.26 -3.10 21.31
CA LEU A 304 -10.57 -2.03 20.37
C LEU A 304 -9.27 -1.29 20.05
N LEU A 305 -9.10 -0.84 18.82
CA LEU A 305 -7.93 -0.08 18.39
C LEU A 305 -8.34 1.13 17.57
N THR A 306 -7.92 2.30 18.02
CA THR A 306 -8.13 3.58 17.35
C THR A 306 -6.77 4.21 17.07
N GLN A 307 -6.54 4.69 15.85
CA GLN A 307 -5.35 5.48 15.51
C GLN A 307 -5.79 6.87 15.06
N GLY A 308 -5.19 7.90 15.66
CA GLY A 308 -5.57 9.28 15.38
C GLY A 308 -4.74 10.31 16.12
N ILE A 309 -5.01 11.58 15.87
CA ILE A 309 -4.33 12.71 16.51
C ILE A 309 -4.76 12.79 17.98
N ILE A 310 -3.79 12.83 18.89
CA ILE A 310 -4.04 12.93 20.33
C ILE A 310 -4.29 14.40 20.73
N GLY A 311 -5.51 14.68 21.21
CA GLY A 311 -5.90 15.92 21.86
C GLY A 311 -5.93 15.77 23.39
N LEU A 312 -5.71 16.87 24.10
CA LEU A 312 -5.78 16.92 25.57
C LEU A 312 -6.54 18.14 26.06
N GLY A 313 -7.63 17.91 26.79
CA GLY A 313 -8.31 18.88 27.64
C GLY A 313 -7.93 18.66 29.10
N ARG A 314 -6.90 19.35 29.58
CA ARG A 314 -6.40 19.22 30.97
C ARG A 314 -7.24 20.03 31.94
N GLU A 315 -7.45 19.47 33.12
CA GLU A 315 -8.12 20.09 34.25
C GLU A 315 -7.21 20.06 35.49
N PHE A 316 -7.09 21.21 36.14
CA PHE A 316 -6.30 21.40 37.36
C PHE A 316 -7.25 21.79 38.51
N PRO A 317 -8.03 20.84 39.04
CA PRO A 317 -9.02 21.15 40.07
C PRO A 317 -8.33 21.53 41.40
N VAL A 318 -8.99 22.37 42.19
CA VAL A 318 -8.54 22.76 43.54
C VAL A 318 -8.71 21.61 44.54
N ASP A 319 -9.69 20.74 44.30
CA ASP A 319 -9.98 19.53 45.06
C ASP A 319 -10.17 18.36 44.08
N GLY A 320 -9.46 17.24 44.28
CA GLY A 320 -9.40 16.10 43.36
C GLY A 320 -8.05 15.93 42.64
N GLN A 321 -7.93 14.87 41.83
CA GLN A 321 -6.71 14.59 41.07
C GLN A 321 -6.68 15.37 39.74
N ILE A 322 -5.51 15.85 39.33
CA ILE A 322 -5.28 16.41 37.99
C ILE A 322 -5.66 15.36 36.96
N GLN A 323 -6.45 15.75 35.96
CA GLN A 323 -6.94 14.84 34.94
C GLN A 323 -6.93 15.51 33.57
N ALA A 324 -7.04 14.69 32.53
CA ALA A 324 -7.28 15.17 31.18
C ALA A 324 -8.26 14.29 30.44
N THR A 325 -9.16 14.93 29.72
CA THR A 325 -9.89 14.28 28.63
C THR A 325 -8.94 14.14 27.46
N VAL A 326 -8.60 12.90 27.13
CA VAL A 326 -7.82 12.54 25.96
C VAL A 326 -8.78 12.29 24.81
N THR A 327 -8.63 13.03 23.72
CA THR A 327 -9.40 12.81 22.49
C THR A 327 -8.49 12.21 21.43
N ILE A 328 -9.02 11.29 20.62
CA ILE A 328 -8.32 10.64 19.51
C ILE A 328 -9.11 10.97 18.26
N THR A 329 -8.58 11.90 17.47
CA THR A 329 -9.20 12.33 16.22
C THR A 329 -8.76 11.39 15.11
N ALA A 330 -9.57 10.36 14.86
CA ALA A 330 -9.28 9.30 13.90
C ALA A 330 -9.84 9.62 12.51
N GLU A 331 -9.17 9.12 11.46
CA GLU A 331 -9.65 9.18 10.08
C GLU A 331 -10.50 7.95 9.70
N GLN A 332 -10.49 6.93 10.56
CA GLN A 332 -11.25 5.69 10.42
C GLN A 332 -11.96 5.35 11.74
N PRO A 333 -13.10 4.63 11.70
CA PRO A 333 -13.73 4.12 12.90
C PRO A 333 -12.80 3.20 13.69
N THR A 334 -13.11 3.03 14.96
CA THR A 334 -12.36 2.12 15.84
C THR A 334 -12.52 0.69 15.34
N ALA A 335 -11.39 0.01 15.15
CA ALA A 335 -11.37 -1.38 14.71
C ALA A 335 -11.49 -2.33 15.91
N GLU A 336 -12.31 -3.36 15.77
CA GLU A 336 -12.55 -4.37 16.81
C GLU A 336 -11.74 -5.63 16.53
N PHE A 337 -11.19 -6.27 17.56
CA PHE A 337 -10.41 -7.50 17.42
C PHE A 337 -10.79 -8.52 18.48
N SER A 338 -11.00 -9.76 18.06
CA SER A 338 -11.40 -10.87 18.93
C SER A 338 -10.24 -11.59 19.64
N GLY A 339 -8.99 -11.33 19.23
CA GLY A 339 -7.77 -12.00 19.72
C GLY A 339 -7.00 -12.70 18.62
#